data_AF-A0A7C2UJM0-F1
#
_entry.id   AF-A0A7C2UJM0-F1
#
_cell.length_a   1.000
_cell.length_b   1.000
_cell.length_c   1.000
_cell.angle_alpha   90.00
_cell.angle_beta   90.00
_cell.angle_gamma   90.00
#
_symmetry.space_group_name_H-M   'P 1'
#
loop_
_entity.id
_entity.type
_entity.pdbx_description
1 polymer ?
#
loop_
_entity_poly.entity_id
_entity_poly.type
_entity_poly.pdbx_seq_one_letter_code
_entity_poly.pdbx_strand_id
1 'polypeptide(L)'
;MNKLVERCEKYGIKVFLYLCEPRGFKEDDKFWEKNSDVKGQVCNFGMYSREFGGKYYALCSSTQKVKDFLYESCYNLFKKVPALGGVFLITASEFHTHCYSHYPKHIYLVKHFKEMVEWSKLGFHCKRCENREPYEVVSEIITLIRNGIKDASKKAEVIAWTWSWNIIEPEPQENIIKNIPKDVIIMSDFERGGYKFFNKKRYIVDEYSVSYIGPSPRFKKHFYIAKKYGHRVMAKLQFSTTHEIVTVPYIPVIFNFAEKIEKLKKMKGYGYLYCWIFGGEINIVSKITGFLSTRNIPKYKLIKKISEEEYGKELSGYVIKAWKIFSNAFKNYPFSIPFIYNGPINYATIYPLKINAKKIRVIPSWRPLPRNENGYLKVGDNLETYLGSFKPEFYIRQIEKMANEWEKGIKILEEGLKYGENEKY
;
A
#
# COMPACT_ATOMS: atom_id res chain seq x y z
N MET A 1 19.73 -8.29 12.81
CA MET A 1 18.33 -8.40 13.27
C MET A 1 18.22 -8.29 14.79
N ASN A 2 18.82 -9.19 15.59
CA ASN A 2 18.73 -9.18 17.07
C ASN A 2 18.97 -7.80 17.71
N LYS A 3 20.06 -7.12 17.34
CA LYS A 3 20.35 -5.75 17.83
C LYS A 3 19.21 -4.74 17.60
N LEU A 4 18.49 -4.84 16.47
CA LEU A 4 17.35 -3.95 16.18
C LEU A 4 16.16 -4.30 17.07
N VAL A 5 15.85 -5.59 17.19
CA VAL A 5 14.73 -6.09 18.01
C VAL A 5 14.93 -5.73 19.47
N GLU A 6 16.12 -5.98 20.02
CA GLU A 6 16.48 -5.64 21.41
C GLU A 6 16.37 -4.13 21.67
N ARG A 7 16.80 -3.29 20.72
CA ARG A 7 16.66 -1.84 20.84
C ARG A 7 15.19 -1.41 20.86
N CYS A 8 14.37 -1.96 19.97
CA CYS A 8 12.94 -1.65 19.90
C CYS A 8 12.19 -2.13 21.15
N GLU A 9 12.57 -3.27 21.71
CA GLU A 9 11.94 -3.86 22.89
C GLU A 9 12.06 -2.98 24.14
N LYS A 10 13.16 -2.24 24.30
CA LYS A 10 13.33 -1.23 25.37
C LYS A 10 12.21 -0.17 25.39
N TYR A 11 11.53 0.03 24.27
CA TYR A 11 10.42 0.98 24.11
C TYR A 11 9.06 0.29 23.93
N GLY A 12 8.97 -1.02 24.16
CA GLY A 12 7.74 -1.79 23.93
C GLY A 12 7.36 -1.95 22.46
N ILE A 13 8.30 -1.70 21.53
CA ILE A 13 8.06 -1.80 20.08
C ILE A 13 8.47 -3.19 19.60
N LYS A 14 7.57 -3.86 18.88
CA LYS A 14 7.85 -5.14 18.22
C LYS A 14 8.21 -4.92 16.75
N VAL A 15 9.22 -5.62 16.28
CA VAL A 15 9.68 -5.56 14.88
C VAL A 15 8.96 -6.63 14.07
N PHE A 16 8.46 -6.26 12.90
CA PHE A 16 7.80 -7.16 11.96
C PHE A 16 8.59 -7.19 10.65
N LEU A 17 8.63 -8.36 10.00
CA LEU A 17 9.22 -8.50 8.68
C LEU A 17 8.15 -8.58 7.60
N TYR A 18 8.45 -7.95 6.47
CA TYR A 18 7.73 -8.16 5.23
C TYR A 18 8.28 -9.40 4.54
N LEU A 19 7.43 -10.35 4.14
CA LEU A 19 7.82 -11.51 3.37
C LEU A 19 7.01 -11.65 2.07
N CYS A 20 7.74 -12.06 1.03
CA CYS A 20 7.23 -12.50 -0.26
C CYS A 20 7.83 -13.88 -0.57
N GLU A 21 7.69 -14.80 0.37
CA GLU A 21 8.28 -16.13 0.26
C GLU A 21 7.26 -17.17 -0.24
N PRO A 22 7.72 -18.18 -1.00
CA PRO A 22 9.11 -18.41 -1.42
C PRO A 22 9.49 -17.53 -2.61
N ARG A 23 10.70 -16.97 -2.66
CA ARG A 23 11.17 -16.21 -3.84
C ARG A 23 11.54 -17.14 -5.01
N GLY A 24 11.01 -16.89 -6.20
CA GLY A 24 11.44 -17.55 -7.44
C GLY A 24 12.76 -17.03 -7.96
N PHE A 25 13.47 -17.84 -8.75
CA PHE A 25 14.79 -17.52 -9.31
C PHE A 25 14.76 -17.40 -10.83
N LYS A 26 15.71 -16.66 -11.40
CA LYS A 26 15.90 -16.54 -12.85
C LYS A 26 16.26 -17.91 -13.44
N GLU A 27 15.92 -18.15 -14.71
CA GLU A 27 16.19 -19.41 -15.41
C GLU A 27 17.67 -19.84 -15.36
N ASP A 28 18.59 -18.88 -15.40
CA ASP A 28 20.05 -19.05 -15.42
C ASP A 28 20.69 -19.12 -14.03
N ASP A 29 19.90 -19.11 -12.95
CA ASP A 29 20.44 -19.19 -11.60
C ASP A 29 21.01 -20.58 -11.28
N LYS A 30 22.23 -20.61 -10.72
CA LYS A 30 22.92 -21.86 -10.31
C LYS A 30 22.12 -22.69 -9.31
N PHE A 31 21.16 -22.08 -8.60
CA PHE A 31 20.19 -22.78 -7.77
C PHE A 31 19.55 -23.98 -8.50
N TRP A 32 19.28 -23.84 -9.80
CA TRP A 32 18.60 -24.86 -10.59
C TRP A 32 19.45 -26.08 -10.94
N GLU A 33 20.78 -26.00 -10.85
CA GLU A 33 21.66 -27.14 -11.10
C GLU A 33 21.41 -28.28 -10.10
N LYS A 34 21.06 -27.93 -8.85
CA LYS A 34 20.84 -28.89 -7.76
C LYS A 34 19.36 -29.03 -7.35
N ASN A 35 18.50 -28.13 -7.81
CA ASN A 35 17.11 -28.02 -7.36
C ASN A 35 16.12 -27.89 -8.54
N SER A 36 16.41 -28.53 -9.68
CA SER A 36 15.52 -28.49 -10.84
C SER A 36 14.15 -29.13 -10.57
N ASP A 37 14.08 -30.07 -9.62
CA ASP A 37 12.88 -30.80 -9.22
C ASP A 37 11.81 -29.91 -8.56
N VAL A 38 12.20 -28.78 -7.97
CA VAL A 38 11.27 -27.85 -7.31
C VAL A 38 10.72 -26.76 -8.23
N LYS A 39 11.17 -26.67 -9.48
CA LYS A 39 10.73 -25.66 -10.47
C LYS A 39 9.21 -25.65 -10.63
N GLY A 40 8.59 -24.51 -10.36
CA GLY A 40 7.15 -24.27 -10.52
C GLY A 40 6.81 -23.60 -11.84
N GLN A 41 5.68 -22.89 -11.83
CA GLN A 41 5.22 -22.09 -12.98
C GLN A 41 6.32 -21.13 -13.44
N VAL A 42 6.41 -20.93 -14.75
CA VAL A 42 7.29 -19.94 -15.36
C VAL A 42 6.57 -18.60 -15.52
N CYS A 43 7.29 -17.49 -15.35
CA CYS A 43 6.84 -16.16 -15.71
C CYS A 43 7.98 -15.40 -16.40
N ASN A 44 7.67 -14.60 -17.42
CA ASN A 44 8.64 -13.75 -18.08
C ASN A 44 8.32 -12.28 -17.75
N PHE A 45 9.25 -11.62 -17.08
CA PHE A 45 9.14 -10.21 -16.77
C PHE A 45 9.85 -9.39 -17.85
N GLY A 46 9.12 -8.45 -18.44
CA GLY A 46 9.69 -7.48 -19.36
C GLY A 46 10.80 -6.64 -18.69
N MET A 47 11.51 -5.83 -19.48
CA MET A 47 12.57 -4.94 -18.99
C MET A 47 11.99 -3.73 -18.23
N TYR A 48 11.30 -3.96 -17.11
CA TYR A 48 10.91 -2.92 -16.17
C TYR A 48 12.17 -2.23 -15.60
N SER A 49 13.21 -3.03 -15.31
CA SER A 49 14.60 -2.61 -15.08
C SER A 49 15.54 -3.74 -15.55
N ARG A 50 16.82 -3.45 -15.83
CA ARG A 50 17.79 -4.47 -16.26
C ARG A 50 17.97 -5.58 -15.21
N GLU A 51 17.84 -5.26 -13.92
CA GLU A 51 18.08 -6.19 -12.81
C GLU A 51 16.94 -7.19 -12.62
N PHE A 52 15.69 -6.73 -12.72
CA PHE A 52 14.50 -7.55 -12.44
C PHE A 52 13.84 -8.18 -13.68
N GLY A 53 14.26 -7.81 -14.88
CA GLY A 53 13.78 -8.43 -16.12
C GLY A 53 14.28 -9.88 -16.30
N GLY A 54 13.59 -10.64 -17.14
CA GLY A 54 13.97 -11.99 -17.54
C GLY A 54 12.92 -13.06 -17.20
N LYS A 55 13.28 -14.31 -17.52
CA LYS A 55 12.45 -15.49 -17.28
C LYS A 55 12.76 -16.07 -15.89
N TYR A 56 11.72 -16.28 -15.09
CA TYR A 56 11.81 -16.79 -13.73
C TYR A 56 10.97 -18.06 -13.58
N TYR A 57 11.40 -18.95 -12.69
CA TYR A 57 10.60 -20.07 -12.21
C TYR A 57 10.22 -19.85 -10.76
N ALA A 58 8.94 -20.12 -10.45
CA ALA A 58 8.44 -20.16 -9.09
C ALA A 58 9.02 -21.37 -8.34
N LEU A 59 8.89 -21.38 -7.02
CA LEU A 59 9.11 -22.58 -6.21
C LEU A 59 7.76 -23.28 -5.99
N CYS A 60 7.66 -24.54 -6.43
CA CYS A 60 6.43 -25.31 -6.41
C CYS A 60 6.17 -25.94 -5.02
N SER A 61 5.18 -25.43 -4.29
CA SER A 61 4.80 -25.98 -2.98
C SER A 61 4.17 -27.37 -3.04
N SER A 62 3.88 -27.92 -4.22
CA SER A 62 3.53 -29.35 -4.35
C SER A 62 4.73 -30.29 -4.13
N THR A 63 5.94 -29.76 -3.94
CA THR A 63 7.14 -30.55 -3.59
C THR A 63 7.43 -30.46 -2.10
N GLN A 64 7.78 -31.58 -1.46
CA GLN A 64 8.07 -31.60 -0.03
C GLN A 64 9.24 -30.67 0.33
N LYS A 65 10.29 -30.63 -0.49
CA LYS A 65 11.45 -29.72 -0.30
C LYS A 65 11.04 -28.24 -0.17
N VAL A 66 10.07 -27.76 -0.94
CA VAL A 66 9.60 -26.36 -0.83
C VAL A 66 8.75 -26.17 0.42
N LYS A 67 7.95 -27.17 0.81
CA LYS A 67 7.17 -27.13 2.05
C LYS A 67 8.09 -27.05 3.28
N ASP A 68 9.10 -27.91 3.32
CA ASP A 68 10.12 -27.94 4.37
C ASP A 68 10.88 -26.63 4.40
N PHE A 69 11.33 -26.13 3.25
CA PHE A 69 12.02 -24.84 3.16
C PHE A 69 11.21 -23.70 3.79
N LEU A 70 9.92 -23.58 3.49
CA LEU A 70 9.07 -22.51 4.02
C LEU A 70 8.87 -22.62 5.53
N TYR A 71 8.57 -23.84 6.01
CA TYR A 71 8.40 -24.12 7.43
C TYR A 71 9.72 -23.88 8.19
N GLU A 72 10.79 -24.55 7.78
CA GLU A 72 12.08 -24.54 8.49
C GLU A 72 12.75 -23.18 8.44
N SER A 73 12.67 -22.44 7.33
CA SER A 73 13.25 -21.09 7.26
C SER A 73 12.61 -20.15 8.27
N CYS A 74 11.27 -20.21 8.38
CA CYS A 74 10.54 -19.39 9.33
C CYS A 74 10.76 -19.86 10.78
N TYR A 75 10.74 -21.17 11.02
CA TYR A 75 11.06 -21.74 12.33
C TYR A 75 12.45 -21.32 12.80
N ASN A 76 13.47 -21.52 11.96
CA ASN A 76 14.85 -21.18 12.29
C ASN A 76 15.05 -19.68 12.47
N LEU A 77 14.39 -18.84 11.68
CA LEU A 77 14.42 -17.38 11.84
C LEU A 77 13.90 -16.95 13.21
N PHE A 78 12.72 -17.43 13.60
CA PHE A 78 12.11 -17.07 14.89
C PHE A 78 12.80 -17.74 16.08
N LYS A 79 13.44 -18.89 15.90
CA LYS A 79 14.30 -19.50 16.92
C LYS A 79 15.58 -18.66 17.16
N LYS A 80 16.17 -18.11 16.09
CA LYS A 80 17.37 -17.27 16.15
C LYS A 80 17.10 -15.82 16.58
N VAL A 81 15.85 -15.36 16.44
CA VAL A 81 15.39 -14.01 16.79
C VAL A 81 14.08 -14.10 17.59
N PRO A 82 14.12 -14.63 18.83
CA PRO A 82 12.91 -15.00 19.58
C PRO A 82 12.01 -13.82 19.94
N ALA A 83 12.57 -12.61 20.05
CA ALA A 83 11.83 -11.39 20.35
C ALA A 83 11.18 -10.73 19.10
N LEU A 84 11.34 -11.30 17.90
CA LEU A 84 10.71 -10.80 16.68
C LEU A 84 9.19 -10.83 16.82
N GLY A 85 8.53 -9.72 16.46
CA GLY A 85 7.10 -9.52 16.65
C GLY A 85 6.23 -10.35 15.70
N GLY A 86 6.72 -10.62 14.50
CA GLY A 86 5.94 -11.33 13.50
C GLY A 86 6.34 -11.02 12.07
N VAL A 87 5.45 -11.38 11.16
CA VAL A 87 5.58 -11.13 9.72
C VAL A 87 4.26 -10.63 9.14
N PHE A 88 4.35 -9.91 8.02
CA PHE A 88 3.22 -9.80 7.11
C PHE A 88 3.60 -10.24 5.70
N LEU A 89 2.64 -10.84 5.00
CA LEU A 89 2.84 -11.59 3.78
C LEU A 89 2.13 -10.90 2.61
N ILE A 90 2.86 -10.72 1.50
CA ILE A 90 2.25 -10.58 0.18
C ILE A 90 2.47 -11.90 -0.56
N THR A 91 1.37 -12.50 -1.03
CA THR A 91 1.37 -13.84 -1.65
C THR A 91 0.81 -13.82 -3.06
N ALA A 92 0.84 -12.67 -3.74
CA ALA A 92 0.40 -12.53 -5.12
C ALA A 92 1.02 -11.26 -5.72
N SER A 93 1.30 -11.30 -7.03
CA SER A 93 1.75 -10.19 -7.88
C SER A 93 3.09 -9.50 -7.58
N GLU A 94 3.52 -9.30 -6.32
CA GLU A 94 4.74 -8.49 -6.08
C GLU A 94 5.96 -9.15 -6.73
N PHE A 95 6.10 -10.44 -6.48
CA PHE A 95 7.22 -11.24 -6.92
C PHE A 95 6.73 -12.59 -7.41
N HIS A 96 7.44 -13.16 -8.38
CA HIS A 96 7.18 -14.54 -8.79
C HIS A 96 7.65 -15.45 -7.68
N THR A 97 6.70 -16.11 -7.02
CA THR A 97 6.95 -16.81 -5.76
C THR A 97 6.50 -18.27 -5.84
N HIS A 98 5.19 -18.49 -5.85
CA HIS A 98 4.54 -19.78 -6.09
C HIS A 98 3.85 -19.80 -7.45
N CYS A 99 3.35 -20.98 -7.85
CA CYS A 99 2.88 -21.24 -9.21
C CYS A 99 1.73 -20.33 -9.71
N TYR A 100 0.99 -19.69 -8.80
CA TYR A 100 -0.16 -18.84 -9.12
C TYR A 100 0.07 -17.35 -8.86
N SER A 101 1.25 -16.96 -8.33
CA SER A 101 1.54 -15.57 -7.94
C SER A 101 1.44 -14.58 -9.10
N HIS A 102 1.72 -15.05 -10.32
CA HIS A 102 1.64 -14.33 -11.59
C HIS A 102 0.84 -15.13 -12.64
N TYR A 103 -0.16 -15.89 -12.22
CA TYR A 103 -1.01 -16.64 -13.14
C TYR A 103 -2.48 -16.55 -12.72
N PRO A 104 -3.26 -15.66 -13.35
CA PRO A 104 -4.70 -15.57 -13.12
C PRO A 104 -5.41 -16.69 -13.89
N LYS A 105 -5.68 -17.81 -13.20
CA LYS A 105 -6.43 -18.96 -13.74
C LYS A 105 -7.80 -18.53 -14.31
N HIS A 106 -8.37 -17.46 -13.75
CA HIS A 106 -9.66 -16.90 -14.13
C HIS A 106 -9.49 -15.50 -14.76
N ILE A 107 -9.28 -15.44 -16.08
CA ILE A 107 -8.97 -14.19 -16.81
C ILE A 107 -9.99 -13.07 -16.59
N TYR A 108 -11.27 -13.40 -16.40
CA TYR A 108 -12.34 -12.42 -16.18
C TYR A 108 -12.12 -11.58 -14.91
N LEU A 109 -11.35 -12.08 -13.93
CA LEU A 109 -10.99 -11.37 -12.70
C LEU A 109 -10.01 -10.23 -12.94
N VAL A 110 -9.23 -10.31 -14.02
CA VAL A 110 -8.11 -9.41 -14.28
C VAL A 110 -8.22 -8.67 -15.60
N LYS A 111 -9.36 -8.76 -16.29
CA LYS A 111 -9.60 -8.14 -17.61
C LYS A 111 -9.34 -6.63 -17.69
N HIS A 112 -9.31 -5.96 -16.54
CA HIS A 112 -9.05 -4.52 -16.42
C HIS A 112 -7.58 -4.17 -16.16
N PHE A 113 -6.73 -5.19 -15.95
CA PHE A 113 -5.30 -5.04 -15.69
C PHE A 113 -4.51 -5.64 -16.86
N LYS A 114 -3.99 -4.78 -17.73
CA LYS A 114 -3.27 -5.19 -18.95
C LYS A 114 -2.16 -6.20 -18.67
N GLU A 115 -1.37 -5.97 -17.62
CA GLU A 115 -0.23 -6.84 -17.27
C GLU A 115 -0.69 -8.24 -16.86
N MET A 116 -1.75 -8.32 -16.06
CA MET A 116 -2.32 -9.60 -15.62
C MET A 116 -3.00 -10.35 -16.78
N VAL A 117 -3.58 -9.63 -17.74
CA VAL A 117 -4.08 -10.22 -19.00
C VAL A 117 -2.93 -10.86 -19.78
N GLU A 118 -1.78 -10.20 -19.90
CA GLU A 118 -0.61 -10.79 -20.56
C GLU A 118 -0.11 -12.04 -19.81
N TRP A 119 -0.12 -12.05 -18.48
CA TRP A 119 0.23 -13.24 -17.70
C TRP A 119 -0.68 -14.43 -17.98
N SER A 120 -1.99 -14.21 -18.17
CA SER A 120 -2.94 -15.28 -18.50
C SER A 120 -2.63 -15.98 -19.83
N LYS A 121 -2.02 -15.25 -20.78
CA LYS A 121 -1.67 -15.76 -22.12
C LYS A 121 -0.44 -16.65 -22.13
N LEU A 122 0.38 -16.62 -21.07
CA LEU A 122 1.64 -17.38 -20.99
C LEU A 122 1.44 -18.90 -20.84
N GLY A 123 0.20 -19.36 -20.61
CA GLY A 123 -0.13 -20.77 -20.36
C GLY A 123 0.34 -21.24 -18.98
N PHE A 124 -0.23 -22.34 -18.49
CA PHE A 124 0.19 -22.98 -17.24
C PHE A 124 1.06 -24.20 -17.52
N HIS A 125 2.26 -24.23 -16.95
CA HIS A 125 3.31 -25.19 -17.27
C HIS A 125 3.67 -26.12 -16.11
N CYS A 126 3.23 -25.82 -14.89
CA CYS A 126 3.54 -26.65 -13.72
C CYS A 126 2.60 -27.86 -13.59
N LYS A 127 3.03 -29.04 -14.05
CA LYS A 127 2.25 -30.29 -13.98
C LYS A 127 1.76 -30.69 -12.58
N ARG A 128 2.53 -30.35 -11.54
CA ARG A 128 2.15 -30.65 -10.14
C ARG A 128 1.08 -29.72 -9.57
N CYS A 129 0.86 -28.57 -10.20
CA CYS A 129 -0.14 -27.60 -9.76
C CYS A 129 -1.31 -27.47 -10.74
N GLU A 130 -1.24 -28.01 -11.96
CA GLU A 130 -2.26 -27.72 -12.99
C GLU A 130 -3.69 -28.11 -12.56
N ASN A 131 -3.81 -29.15 -11.73
CA ASN A 131 -5.06 -29.64 -11.16
C ASN A 131 -5.39 -29.07 -9.78
N ARG A 132 -4.55 -28.21 -9.20
CA ARG A 132 -4.81 -27.54 -7.92
C ARG A 132 -5.62 -26.27 -8.15
N GLU A 133 -6.36 -25.87 -7.13
CA GLU A 133 -6.96 -24.54 -7.12
C GLU A 133 -5.96 -23.49 -6.61
N PRO A 134 -5.94 -22.27 -7.21
CA PRO A 134 -5.01 -21.23 -6.80
C PRO A 134 -5.09 -20.89 -5.31
N TYR A 135 -6.29 -20.90 -4.73
CA TYR A 135 -6.51 -20.61 -3.31
C TYR A 135 -5.89 -21.68 -2.40
N GLU A 136 -5.81 -22.94 -2.83
CA GLU A 136 -5.19 -24.02 -2.05
C GLU A 136 -3.68 -23.79 -1.94
N VAL A 137 -3.04 -23.38 -3.04
CA VAL A 137 -1.61 -23.06 -3.04
C VAL A 137 -1.33 -21.89 -2.13
N VAL A 138 -2.08 -20.79 -2.25
CA VAL A 138 -1.87 -19.60 -1.39
C VAL A 138 -2.12 -19.92 0.08
N SER A 139 -3.17 -20.68 0.40
CA SER A 139 -3.47 -21.08 1.78
C SER A 139 -2.39 -21.99 2.36
N GLU A 140 -1.84 -22.91 1.56
CA GLU A 140 -0.73 -23.78 1.95
C GLU A 140 0.54 -22.97 2.28
N ILE A 141 0.91 -22.01 1.43
CA ILE A 141 2.07 -21.12 1.67
C ILE A 141 1.91 -20.37 3.00
N ILE A 142 0.77 -19.73 3.22
CA ILE A 142 0.50 -18.97 4.45
C ILE A 142 0.56 -19.90 5.67
N THR A 143 -0.01 -21.10 5.56
CA THR A 143 -0.05 -22.09 6.64
C THR A 143 1.34 -22.61 7.00
N LEU A 144 2.17 -22.94 6.02
CA LEU A 144 3.54 -23.44 6.25
C LEU A 144 4.40 -22.39 6.95
N ILE A 145 4.37 -21.15 6.45
CA ILE A 145 5.06 -20.01 7.09
C ILE A 145 4.55 -19.84 8.52
N ARG A 146 3.23 -19.79 8.72
CA ARG A 146 2.63 -19.63 10.05
C ARG A 146 3.06 -20.75 11.00
N ASN A 147 3.06 -22.00 10.55
CA ASN A 147 3.41 -23.14 11.40
C ASN A 147 4.87 -23.07 11.86
N GLY A 148 5.80 -22.79 10.95
CA GLY A 148 7.21 -22.60 11.32
C GLY A 148 7.38 -21.50 12.38
N ILE A 149 6.74 -20.34 12.16
CA ILE A 149 6.76 -19.22 13.11
C ILE A 149 6.19 -19.63 14.46
N LYS A 150 5.01 -20.25 14.48
CA LYS A 150 4.28 -20.56 15.71
C LYS A 150 4.90 -21.69 16.51
N ASP A 151 5.65 -22.59 15.88
CA ASP A 151 6.39 -23.62 16.60
C ASP A 151 7.65 -23.05 17.27
N ALA A 152 8.28 -22.02 16.69
CA ALA A 152 9.37 -21.31 17.32
C ALA A 152 8.92 -20.23 18.33
N SER A 153 7.78 -19.57 18.09
CA SER A 153 7.26 -18.49 18.93
C SER A 153 5.72 -18.41 18.86
N LYS A 154 5.05 -18.83 19.94
CA LYS A 154 3.59 -18.75 20.05
C LYS A 154 3.07 -17.29 20.07
N LYS A 155 3.92 -16.35 20.49
CA LYS A 155 3.61 -14.91 20.61
C LYS A 155 3.75 -14.14 19.29
N ALA A 156 4.58 -14.62 18.37
CA ALA A 156 4.80 -13.95 17.09
C ALA A 156 3.52 -13.94 16.24
N GLU A 157 3.26 -12.84 15.56
CA GLU A 157 2.05 -12.64 14.77
C GLU A 157 2.29 -12.89 13.29
N VAL A 158 1.27 -13.39 12.59
CA VAL A 158 1.31 -13.62 11.15
C VAL A 158 0.16 -12.87 10.51
N ILE A 159 0.46 -11.98 9.58
CA ILE A 159 -0.50 -11.13 8.90
C ILE A 159 -0.53 -11.49 7.41
N ALA A 160 -1.68 -11.86 6.86
CA ALA A 160 -1.86 -12.11 5.43
C ALA A 160 -2.50 -10.88 4.77
N TRP A 161 -1.78 -10.22 3.87
CA TRP A 161 -2.31 -9.05 3.15
C TRP A 161 -3.03 -9.50 1.88
N THR A 162 -4.33 -9.17 1.78
CA THR A 162 -5.20 -9.52 0.66
C THR A 162 -4.94 -8.75 -0.63
N TRP A 163 -3.82 -8.03 -0.75
CA TRP A 163 -3.57 -6.98 -1.76
C TRP A 163 -3.97 -7.43 -3.17
N SER A 164 -3.27 -8.42 -3.73
CA SER A 164 -3.46 -8.90 -5.10
C SER A 164 -4.13 -10.27 -5.19
N TRP A 165 -4.92 -10.65 -4.18
CA TRP A 165 -5.63 -11.94 -4.19
C TRP A 165 -6.73 -12.03 -5.24
N ASN A 166 -7.12 -10.93 -5.90
CA ASN A 166 -8.01 -10.96 -7.06
C ASN A 166 -7.42 -11.70 -8.28
N ILE A 167 -6.10 -11.94 -8.30
CA ILE A 167 -5.46 -12.85 -9.29
C ILE A 167 -5.82 -14.31 -9.00
N ILE A 168 -6.00 -14.64 -7.73
CA ILE A 168 -6.11 -16.01 -7.21
C ILE A 168 -7.57 -16.48 -7.22
N GLU A 169 -8.49 -15.63 -6.75
CA GLU A 169 -9.90 -15.96 -6.56
C GLU A 169 -10.77 -14.67 -6.67
N PRO A 170 -12.06 -14.75 -7.09
CA PRO A 170 -12.96 -13.61 -7.01
C PRO A 170 -13.10 -13.01 -5.59
N GLU A 171 -13.39 -11.72 -5.48
CA GLU A 171 -13.69 -11.11 -4.18
C GLU A 171 -14.95 -11.74 -3.56
N PRO A 172 -14.97 -12.03 -2.24
CA PRO A 172 -14.03 -11.55 -1.22
C PRO A 172 -12.89 -12.54 -0.87
N GLN A 173 -12.54 -13.45 -1.79
CA GLN A 173 -11.55 -14.52 -1.57
C GLN A 173 -11.86 -15.39 -0.34
N GLU A 174 -13.13 -15.80 -0.26
CA GLU A 174 -13.65 -16.57 0.86
C GLU A 174 -12.93 -17.90 1.03
N ASN A 175 -12.54 -18.58 -0.06
CA ASN A 175 -11.85 -19.87 0.05
C ASN A 175 -10.45 -19.72 0.64
N ILE A 176 -9.68 -18.68 0.30
CA ILE A 176 -8.39 -18.42 0.96
C ILE A 176 -8.61 -18.16 2.46
N ILE A 177 -9.52 -17.23 2.79
CA ILE A 177 -9.75 -16.80 4.17
C ILE A 177 -10.25 -17.96 5.04
N LYS A 178 -11.14 -18.82 4.51
CA LYS A 178 -11.64 -20.00 5.22
C LYS A 178 -10.56 -21.06 5.49
N ASN A 179 -9.61 -21.22 4.57
CA ASN A 179 -8.66 -22.35 4.61
C ASN A 179 -7.32 -22.03 5.30
N ILE A 180 -7.09 -20.80 5.75
CA ILE A 180 -5.90 -20.46 6.53
C ILE A 180 -6.14 -20.56 8.05
N PRO A 181 -5.10 -20.75 8.88
CA PRO A 181 -5.25 -20.84 10.34
C PRO A 181 -5.88 -19.60 10.97
N LYS A 182 -6.83 -19.79 11.90
CA LYS A 182 -7.66 -18.72 12.52
C LYS A 182 -6.86 -17.61 13.22
N ASP A 183 -5.65 -17.92 13.68
CA ASP A 183 -4.79 -16.95 14.37
C ASP A 183 -3.99 -16.06 13.40
N VAL A 184 -4.01 -16.34 12.09
CA VAL A 184 -3.55 -15.40 11.06
C VAL A 184 -4.46 -14.18 11.04
N ILE A 185 -3.85 -13.00 11.03
CA ILE A 185 -4.55 -11.72 10.91
C ILE A 185 -4.75 -11.41 9.44
N ILE A 186 -5.98 -11.10 9.04
CA ILE A 186 -6.27 -10.63 7.68
C ILE A 186 -6.01 -9.13 7.60
N MET A 187 -5.19 -8.68 6.66
CA MET A 187 -5.00 -7.27 6.36
C MET A 187 -5.56 -6.94 4.98
N SER A 188 -6.49 -6.00 4.90
CA SER A 188 -7.07 -5.54 3.62
C SER A 188 -6.85 -4.04 3.44
N ASP A 189 -6.64 -3.62 2.20
CA ASP A 189 -6.57 -2.20 1.84
C ASP A 189 -7.88 -1.50 2.20
N PHE A 190 -7.79 -0.39 2.93
CA PHE A 190 -8.97 0.34 3.40
C PHE A 190 -9.67 1.10 2.26
N GLU A 191 -8.89 1.53 1.27
CA GLU A 191 -9.35 2.36 0.15
C GLU A 191 -9.73 1.56 -1.09
N ARG A 192 -9.04 0.46 -1.36
CA ARG A 192 -9.15 -0.31 -2.60
C ARG A 192 -10.56 -0.82 -2.84
N GLY A 193 -11.07 -0.67 -4.06
CA GLY A 193 -12.47 -0.96 -4.40
C GLY A 193 -13.45 0.14 -3.96
N GLY A 194 -12.92 1.28 -3.50
CA GLY A 194 -13.68 2.49 -3.20
C GLY A 194 -14.08 3.25 -4.46
N TYR A 195 -14.82 4.34 -4.28
CA TYR A 195 -15.15 5.22 -5.39
C TYR A 195 -15.35 6.67 -4.97
N LYS A 196 -15.03 7.58 -5.89
CA LYS A 196 -15.34 9.01 -5.81
C LYS A 196 -16.34 9.36 -6.90
N PHE A 197 -17.15 10.39 -6.66
CA PHE A 197 -18.07 10.93 -7.65
C PHE A 197 -17.64 12.32 -8.08
N PHE A 198 -17.47 12.51 -9.38
CA PHE A 198 -17.32 13.84 -9.98
C PHE A 198 -18.33 13.97 -11.12
N ASN A 199 -19.12 15.05 -11.10
CA ASN A 199 -20.20 15.29 -12.07
C ASN A 199 -21.11 14.06 -12.26
N LYS A 200 -21.57 13.46 -11.17
CA LYS A 200 -22.41 12.24 -11.13
C LYS A 200 -21.78 10.97 -11.74
N LYS A 201 -20.53 11.04 -12.23
CA LYS A 201 -19.78 9.87 -12.72
C LYS A 201 -18.97 9.24 -11.59
N ARG A 202 -19.00 7.91 -11.52
CA ARG A 202 -18.27 7.10 -10.54
C ARG A 202 -16.85 6.82 -11.02
N TYR A 203 -15.87 7.02 -10.16
CA TYR A 203 -14.46 6.76 -10.41
C TYR A 203 -13.90 5.84 -9.35
N ILE A 204 -13.21 4.79 -9.77
CA ILE A 204 -12.67 3.79 -8.87
C ILE A 204 -11.49 4.38 -8.12
N VAL A 205 -11.47 4.13 -6.81
CA VAL A 205 -10.30 4.32 -5.98
C VAL A 205 -9.70 2.95 -5.72
N ASP A 206 -8.44 2.82 -6.11
CA ASP A 206 -7.66 1.61 -5.87
C ASP A 206 -6.85 1.85 -4.59
N GLU A 207 -5.54 1.94 -4.64
CA GLU A 207 -4.70 2.05 -3.44
C GLU A 207 -4.09 3.44 -3.18
N TYR A 208 -3.54 3.64 -1.98
CA TYR A 208 -2.80 4.85 -1.60
C TYR A 208 -3.63 6.14 -1.60
N SER A 209 -4.92 6.09 -1.24
CA SER A 209 -5.75 7.31 -1.26
C SER A 209 -5.98 7.91 0.12
N VAL A 210 -5.57 9.16 0.27
CA VAL A 210 -5.98 10.05 1.36
C VAL A 210 -7.24 10.82 0.97
N SER A 211 -7.41 11.13 -0.31
CA SER A 211 -8.58 11.84 -0.84
C SER A 211 -9.88 11.02 -0.82
N TYR A 212 -9.79 9.71 -0.58
CA TYR A 212 -10.90 8.82 -0.27
C TYR A 212 -10.81 8.33 1.17
N ILE A 213 -11.83 8.66 1.98
CA ILE A 213 -11.83 8.37 3.41
C ILE A 213 -12.12 6.88 3.71
N GLY A 214 -12.83 6.15 2.84
CA GLY A 214 -13.21 4.76 3.10
C GLY A 214 -14.21 4.58 4.27
N PRO A 215 -14.36 3.36 4.81
CA PRO A 215 -13.83 2.10 4.25
C PRO A 215 -14.51 1.76 2.92
N SER A 216 -13.77 1.15 2.02
CA SER A 216 -14.31 0.69 0.73
C SER A 216 -15.31 -0.46 0.90
N PRO A 217 -16.23 -0.65 -0.08
CA PRO A 217 -17.06 -1.85 -0.14
C PRO A 217 -16.25 -3.15 -0.09
N ARG A 218 -15.11 -3.20 -0.77
CA ARG A 218 -14.19 -4.36 -0.73
C ARG A 218 -13.64 -4.61 0.67
N PHE A 219 -13.12 -3.58 1.34
CA PHE A 219 -12.64 -3.71 2.73
C PHE A 219 -13.73 -4.24 3.65
N LYS A 220 -14.96 -3.73 3.52
CA LYS A 220 -16.10 -4.22 4.33
C LYS A 220 -16.39 -5.70 4.06
N LYS A 221 -16.38 -6.15 2.81
CA LYS A 221 -16.57 -7.57 2.47
C LYS A 221 -15.47 -8.45 3.09
N HIS A 222 -14.20 -8.07 2.94
CA HIS A 222 -13.07 -8.77 3.59
C HIS A 222 -13.19 -8.76 5.12
N PHE A 223 -13.62 -7.64 5.69
CA PHE A 223 -13.81 -7.53 7.13
C PHE A 223 -14.85 -8.52 7.64
N TYR A 224 -16.05 -8.54 7.05
CA TYR A 224 -17.12 -9.42 7.50
C TYR A 224 -16.81 -10.89 7.23
N ILE A 225 -16.19 -11.22 6.09
CA ILE A 225 -15.86 -12.61 5.79
C ILE A 225 -14.75 -13.15 6.70
N ALA A 226 -13.72 -12.35 6.97
CA ALA A 226 -12.66 -12.73 7.91
C ALA A 226 -13.21 -12.90 9.33
N LYS A 227 -14.12 -12.01 9.75
CA LYS A 227 -14.82 -12.15 11.05
C LYS A 227 -15.70 -13.39 11.12
N LYS A 228 -16.43 -13.75 10.05
CA LYS A 228 -17.22 -14.99 9.96
C LYS A 228 -16.36 -16.23 10.26
N TYR A 229 -15.11 -16.26 9.78
CA TYR A 229 -14.19 -17.38 10.01
C TYR A 229 -13.30 -17.24 11.26
N GLY A 230 -13.51 -16.19 12.08
CA GLY A 230 -12.85 -16.03 13.37
C GLY A 230 -11.52 -15.28 13.34
N HIS A 231 -11.16 -14.65 12.22
CA HIS A 231 -9.92 -13.89 12.11
C HIS A 231 -10.01 -12.51 12.76
N ARG A 232 -8.86 -12.02 13.24
CA ARG A 232 -8.64 -10.59 13.46
C ARG A 232 -8.44 -9.91 12.12
N VAL A 233 -8.87 -8.66 12.01
CA VAL A 233 -8.81 -7.90 10.75
C VAL A 233 -8.11 -6.57 10.98
N MET A 234 -7.04 -6.34 10.22
CA MET A 234 -6.33 -5.07 10.14
C MET A 234 -6.63 -4.36 8.82
N ALA A 235 -6.45 -3.05 8.81
CA ALA A 235 -6.48 -2.25 7.58
C ALA A 235 -5.06 -1.95 7.10
N LYS A 236 -4.81 -2.01 5.80
CA LYS A 236 -3.70 -1.25 5.22
C LYS A 236 -4.21 0.15 4.94
N LEU A 237 -3.59 1.14 5.57
CA LEU A 237 -3.89 2.57 5.43
C LEU A 237 -2.68 3.28 4.82
N GLN A 238 -2.89 4.52 4.43
CA GLN A 238 -1.83 5.43 4.00
C GLN A 238 -1.99 6.76 4.72
N PHE A 239 -1.02 7.08 5.57
CA PHE A 239 -0.99 8.30 6.37
C PHE A 239 0.24 9.17 6.06
N SER A 240 0.20 10.41 6.55
CA SER A 240 1.19 11.47 6.34
C SER A 240 1.30 11.89 4.88
N THR A 241 1.84 11.05 4.00
CA THR A 241 1.98 11.29 2.55
C THR A 241 1.53 10.07 1.77
N THR A 242 1.48 10.20 0.45
CA THR A 242 1.09 9.11 -0.46
C THR A 242 1.56 9.43 -1.88
N HIS A 243 1.40 8.51 -2.84
CA HIS A 243 1.54 8.81 -4.27
C HIS A 243 0.68 9.99 -4.75
N GLU A 244 -0.42 10.35 -4.07
CA GLU A 244 -1.17 11.57 -4.39
C GLU A 244 -0.28 12.83 -4.24
N ILE A 245 0.52 12.94 -3.17
CA ILE A 245 1.57 13.95 -2.98
C ILE A 245 2.62 13.39 -2.03
N VAL A 246 3.80 13.05 -2.54
CA VAL A 246 4.89 12.39 -1.78
C VAL A 246 6.08 13.32 -1.51
N THR A 247 6.16 14.44 -2.21
CA THR A 247 7.29 15.39 -2.16
C THR A 247 7.14 16.46 -1.09
N VAL A 248 6.24 16.26 -0.14
CA VAL A 248 6.04 17.12 1.03
C VAL A 248 6.24 16.29 2.32
N PRO A 249 6.63 16.89 3.46
CA PRO A 249 6.81 16.13 4.70
C PRO A 249 5.52 15.45 5.20
N TYR A 250 4.38 16.11 4.98
CA TYR A 250 3.04 15.57 5.22
C TYR A 250 1.99 16.39 4.47
N ILE A 251 0.84 15.78 4.18
CA ILE A 251 -0.32 16.44 3.60
C ILE A 251 -1.20 16.96 4.76
N PRO A 252 -1.46 18.28 4.90
CA PRO A 252 -2.14 18.86 6.08
C PRO A 252 -3.67 18.67 6.07
N VAL A 253 -4.13 17.46 5.77
CA VAL A 253 -5.55 17.08 5.68
C VAL A 253 -5.98 16.28 6.91
N ILE A 254 -5.66 16.80 8.10
CA ILE A 254 -5.78 16.14 9.40
C ILE A 254 -7.14 15.48 9.64
N PHE A 255 -8.23 16.12 9.24
CA PHE A 255 -9.58 15.59 9.45
C PHE A 255 -9.87 14.34 8.61
N ASN A 256 -9.26 14.20 7.42
CA ASN A 256 -9.41 13.00 6.59
C ASN A 256 -8.75 11.80 7.27
N PHE A 257 -7.56 11.99 7.84
CA PHE A 257 -6.84 10.96 8.58
C PHE A 257 -7.55 10.57 9.87
N ALA A 258 -8.00 11.56 10.65
CA ALA A 258 -8.75 11.31 11.88
C ALA A 258 -10.05 10.53 11.61
N GLU A 259 -10.78 10.88 10.54
CA GLU A 259 -12.00 10.19 10.14
C GLU A 259 -11.73 8.72 9.72
N LYS A 260 -10.62 8.44 9.02
CA LYS A 260 -10.22 7.06 8.69
C LYS A 260 -10.06 6.21 9.96
N ILE A 261 -9.36 6.74 10.98
CA ILE A 261 -9.17 6.05 12.26
C ILE A 261 -10.52 5.83 12.97
N GLU A 262 -11.38 6.85 13.05
CA GLU A 262 -12.70 6.70 13.67
C GLU A 262 -13.55 5.63 12.99
N LYS A 263 -13.55 5.59 11.65
CA LYS A 263 -14.30 4.57 10.90
C LYS A 263 -13.76 3.16 11.14
N LEU A 264 -12.45 2.99 11.18
CA LEU A 264 -11.84 1.70 11.51
C LEU A 264 -12.18 1.26 12.95
N LYS A 265 -12.13 2.19 13.92
CA LYS A 265 -12.51 1.93 15.32
C LYS A 265 -13.98 1.55 15.45
N LYS A 266 -14.89 2.24 14.74
CA LYS A 266 -16.33 1.90 14.71
C LYS A 266 -16.58 0.48 14.21
N MET A 267 -15.78 0.01 13.25
CA MET A 267 -15.83 -1.38 12.79
C MET A 267 -15.18 -2.38 13.76
N LYS A 268 -14.51 -1.94 14.83
CA LYS A 268 -13.70 -2.77 15.73
C LYS A 268 -12.57 -3.49 14.98
N GLY A 269 -11.88 -2.76 14.09
CA GLY A 269 -10.64 -3.22 13.46
C GLY A 269 -9.55 -3.49 14.51
N TYR A 270 -8.77 -4.55 14.31
CA TYR A 270 -7.73 -4.98 15.22
C TYR A 270 -6.52 -4.04 15.25
N GLY A 271 -6.20 -3.43 14.10
CA GLY A 271 -5.07 -2.54 13.94
C GLY A 271 -4.92 -2.14 12.47
N TYR A 272 -3.79 -1.52 12.13
CA TYR A 272 -3.52 -1.15 10.76
C TYR A 272 -2.02 -1.05 10.46
N LEU A 273 -1.65 -1.25 9.19
CA LEU A 273 -0.36 -0.80 8.66
C LEU A 273 -0.48 0.69 8.34
N TYR A 274 0.32 1.51 9.01
CA TYR A 274 0.24 2.99 8.96
C TYR A 274 0.50 3.54 7.56
N CYS A 275 1.54 3.02 6.91
CA CYS A 275 1.93 3.41 5.57
C CYS A 275 2.69 2.27 4.87
N TRP A 276 2.79 2.33 3.55
CA TRP A 276 3.62 1.44 2.74
C TRP A 276 4.54 2.28 1.86
N ILE A 277 5.85 2.04 1.96
CA ILE A 277 6.94 2.70 1.20
C ILE A 277 7.13 4.21 1.52
N PHE A 278 6.07 5.01 1.65
CA PHE A 278 6.12 6.46 1.84
C PHE A 278 5.37 6.90 3.10
N GLY A 279 5.66 8.08 3.62
CA GLY A 279 4.90 8.67 4.74
C GLY A 279 5.29 8.13 6.12
N GLY A 280 6.46 7.49 6.24
CA GLY A 280 6.98 6.96 7.51
C GLY A 280 7.61 8.02 8.43
N GLU A 281 7.69 9.27 8.00
CA GLU A 281 8.26 10.36 8.82
C GLU A 281 7.36 10.71 10.00
N ILE A 282 8.00 10.95 11.16
CA ILE A 282 7.31 11.44 12.35
C ILE A 282 6.97 12.91 12.13
N ASN A 283 5.67 13.21 12.16
CA ASN A 283 5.10 14.53 11.96
C ASN A 283 3.79 14.67 12.73
N ILE A 284 3.14 15.83 12.60
CA ILE A 284 1.87 16.14 13.26
C ILE A 284 0.76 15.12 12.93
N VAL A 285 0.72 14.59 11.70
CA VAL A 285 -0.25 13.56 11.30
C VAL A 285 -0.01 12.28 12.10
N SER A 286 1.25 11.84 12.21
CA SER A 286 1.61 10.65 12.98
C SER A 286 1.32 10.79 14.47
N LYS A 287 1.55 11.98 15.06
CA LYS A 287 1.22 12.28 16.46
C LYS A 287 -0.29 12.18 16.69
N ILE A 288 -1.09 12.86 15.86
CA ILE A 288 -2.56 12.87 15.98
C ILE A 288 -3.13 11.47 15.79
N THR A 289 -2.78 10.81 14.69
CA THR A 289 -3.31 9.48 14.36
C THR A 289 -2.85 8.42 15.37
N GLY A 290 -1.60 8.45 15.84
CA GLY A 290 -1.10 7.54 16.88
C GLY A 290 -1.88 7.66 18.19
N PHE A 291 -2.19 8.89 18.63
CA PHE A 291 -3.04 9.11 19.81
C PHE A 291 -4.51 8.72 19.58
N LEU A 292 -5.08 8.98 18.40
CA LEU A 292 -6.46 8.54 18.08
C LEU A 292 -6.60 7.02 18.10
N SER A 293 -5.55 6.31 17.70
CA SER A 293 -5.54 4.85 17.63
C SER A 293 -5.45 4.19 18.99
N THR A 294 -4.78 4.82 19.95
CA THR A 294 -4.52 4.25 21.29
C THR A 294 -5.44 4.80 22.38
N ARG A 295 -6.07 5.96 22.17
CA ARG A 295 -6.89 6.65 23.18
C ARG A 295 -8.36 6.73 22.77
N ASN A 296 -9.25 6.70 23.77
CA ASN A 296 -10.68 6.95 23.57
C ASN A 296 -10.99 8.44 23.83
N ILE A 297 -10.54 9.31 22.93
CA ILE A 297 -10.75 10.76 23.01
C ILE A 297 -11.47 11.21 21.73
N PRO A 298 -12.51 12.08 21.82
CA PRO A 298 -13.15 12.64 20.63
C PRO A 298 -12.14 13.34 19.73
N LYS A 299 -12.17 13.10 18.41
CA LYS A 299 -11.12 13.60 17.50
C LYS A 299 -10.90 15.11 17.58
N TYR A 300 -11.97 15.90 17.70
CA TYR A 300 -11.87 17.36 17.78
C TYR A 300 -11.14 17.82 19.04
N LYS A 301 -11.39 17.16 20.18
CA LYS A 301 -10.71 17.47 21.45
C LYS A 301 -9.22 17.18 21.36
N LEU A 302 -8.85 16.05 20.74
CA LEU A 302 -7.45 15.69 20.55
C LEU A 302 -6.74 16.59 19.54
N ILE A 303 -7.37 16.87 18.38
CA ILE A 303 -6.84 17.80 17.36
C ILE A 303 -6.62 19.18 17.98
N LYS A 304 -7.58 19.69 18.76
CA LYS A 304 -7.42 20.97 19.46
C LYS A 304 -6.25 20.95 20.43
N LYS A 305 -6.19 19.95 21.32
CA LYS A 305 -5.10 19.81 22.29
C LYS A 305 -3.73 19.80 21.60
N ILE A 306 -3.57 18.97 20.57
CA ILE A 306 -2.30 18.85 19.86
C ILE A 306 -1.98 20.15 19.10
N SER A 307 -2.98 20.81 18.51
CA SER A 307 -2.78 22.10 17.84
C SER A 307 -2.35 23.20 18.81
N GLU A 308 -2.90 23.22 20.03
CA GLU A 308 -2.46 24.17 21.08
C GLU A 308 -1.04 23.86 21.57
N GLU A 309 -0.66 22.58 21.67
CA GLU A 309 0.70 22.17 22.05
C GLU A 309 1.76 22.59 21.01
N GLU A 310 1.42 22.53 19.72
CA GLU A 310 2.39 22.76 18.64
C GLU A 310 2.44 24.22 18.17
N TYR A 311 1.31 24.94 18.23
CA TYR A 311 1.17 26.29 17.67
C TYR A 311 0.75 27.35 18.70
N GLY A 312 0.52 26.97 19.96
CA GLY A 312 0.00 27.88 20.98
C GLY A 312 -1.52 28.07 20.92
N LYS A 313 -2.11 28.58 22.02
CA LYS A 313 -3.57 28.73 22.15
C LYS A 313 -4.15 29.77 21.18
N GLU A 314 -3.42 30.85 20.95
CA GLU A 314 -3.81 31.96 20.07
C GLU A 314 -3.98 31.49 18.62
N LEU A 315 -2.99 30.77 18.07
CA LEU A 315 -3.00 30.35 16.66
C LEU A 315 -3.78 29.04 16.42
N SER A 316 -3.99 28.23 17.46
CA SER A 316 -4.64 26.91 17.33
C SER A 316 -6.00 26.97 16.62
N GLY A 317 -6.82 27.98 16.91
CA GLY A 317 -8.12 28.17 16.24
C GLY A 317 -7.99 28.33 14.72
N TYR A 318 -7.03 29.14 14.26
CA TYR A 318 -6.76 29.37 12.84
C TYR A 318 -6.23 28.11 12.16
N VAL A 319 -5.27 27.42 12.79
CA VAL A 319 -4.69 26.18 12.26
C VAL A 319 -5.74 25.09 12.07
N ILE A 320 -6.60 24.87 13.08
CA ILE A 320 -7.68 23.87 13.00
C ILE A 320 -8.68 24.22 11.89
N LYS A 321 -9.03 25.50 11.75
CA LYS A 321 -9.92 25.98 10.68
C LYS A 321 -9.30 25.74 9.31
N ALA A 322 -8.01 26.05 9.13
CA ALA A 322 -7.27 25.79 7.90
C ALA A 322 -7.19 24.29 7.57
N TRP A 323 -6.84 23.42 8.54
CA TRP A 323 -6.84 21.97 8.35
C TRP A 323 -8.19 21.42 7.91
N LYS A 324 -9.29 21.97 8.44
CA LYS A 324 -10.65 21.60 8.00
C LYS A 324 -10.90 21.99 6.54
N ILE A 325 -10.45 23.18 6.14
CA ILE A 325 -10.53 23.65 4.76
C ILE A 325 -9.69 22.76 3.84
N PHE A 326 -8.43 22.50 4.15
CA PHE A 326 -7.55 21.62 3.38
C PHE A 326 -8.13 20.22 3.22
N SER A 327 -8.63 19.61 4.30
CA SER A 327 -9.30 18.31 4.25
C SER A 327 -10.51 18.28 3.30
N ASN A 328 -11.28 19.36 3.26
CA ASN A 328 -12.41 19.49 2.33
C ASN A 328 -11.95 19.74 0.89
N ALA A 329 -10.96 20.60 0.69
CA ALA A 329 -10.37 20.90 -0.61
C ALA A 329 -9.83 19.62 -1.27
N PHE A 330 -9.10 18.81 -0.51
CA PHE A 330 -8.44 17.58 -0.98
C PHE A 330 -9.41 16.49 -1.46
N LYS A 331 -10.70 16.57 -1.11
CA LYS A 331 -11.74 15.70 -1.70
C LYS A 331 -11.82 15.87 -3.22
N ASN A 332 -11.43 17.02 -3.74
CA ASN A 332 -11.42 17.30 -5.18
C ASN A 332 -10.22 16.68 -5.92
N TYR A 333 -9.22 16.11 -5.21
CA TYR A 333 -8.05 15.49 -5.84
C TYR A 333 -8.47 14.47 -6.91
N PRO A 334 -8.02 14.60 -8.17
CA PRO A 334 -8.43 13.75 -9.28
C PRO A 334 -7.68 12.40 -9.26
N PHE A 335 -8.01 11.56 -8.28
CA PHE A 335 -7.34 10.27 -8.09
C PHE A 335 -7.54 9.35 -9.31
N SER A 336 -6.42 8.85 -9.83
CA SER A 336 -6.34 7.67 -10.70
C SER A 336 -4.95 7.06 -10.55
N ILE A 337 -4.83 5.72 -10.60
CA ILE A 337 -3.52 5.06 -10.52
C ILE A 337 -2.53 5.61 -11.56
N PRO A 338 -2.90 5.75 -12.85
CA PRO A 338 -1.97 6.30 -13.83
C PRO A 338 -1.49 7.72 -13.49
N PHE A 339 -2.38 8.57 -12.97
CA PHE A 339 -2.04 9.95 -12.59
C PHE A 339 -1.15 10.01 -11.35
N ILE A 340 -1.48 9.27 -10.29
CA ILE A 340 -0.65 9.29 -9.08
C ILE A 340 0.71 8.62 -9.30
N TYR A 341 0.80 7.66 -10.23
CA TYR A 341 2.06 6.97 -10.51
C TYR A 341 2.96 7.70 -11.50
N ASN A 342 2.40 8.39 -12.50
CA ASN A 342 3.19 8.91 -13.63
C ASN A 342 2.87 10.38 -13.97
N GLY A 343 1.94 11.01 -13.24
CA GLY A 343 1.58 12.39 -13.44
C GLY A 343 2.60 13.38 -12.85
N PRO A 344 2.53 14.66 -13.26
CA PRO A 344 3.53 15.66 -12.90
C PRO A 344 3.38 16.22 -11.47
N ILE A 345 2.36 15.79 -10.70
CA ILE A 345 1.93 16.44 -9.45
C ILE A 345 3.07 16.59 -8.43
N ASN A 346 3.93 15.57 -8.32
CA ASN A 346 5.05 15.54 -7.38
C ASN A 346 6.23 16.42 -7.79
N TYR A 347 6.25 16.88 -9.03
CA TYR A 347 7.25 17.80 -9.57
C TYR A 347 6.67 19.18 -9.89
N ALA A 348 5.40 19.44 -9.57
CA ALA A 348 4.62 20.52 -10.19
C ALA A 348 5.28 21.92 -10.09
N THR A 349 6.00 22.20 -9.01
CA THR A 349 6.70 23.48 -8.80
C THR A 349 7.94 23.66 -9.68
N ILE A 350 8.47 22.59 -10.25
CA ILE A 350 9.73 22.57 -11.02
C ILE A 350 9.61 21.72 -12.30
N TYR A 351 8.38 21.40 -12.74
CA TYR A 351 8.20 20.49 -13.86
C TYR A 351 8.69 21.17 -15.15
N PRO A 352 9.67 20.58 -15.86
CA PRO A 352 10.29 21.23 -17.01
C PRO A 352 9.36 21.20 -18.23
N LEU A 353 8.53 22.24 -18.38
CA LEU A 353 7.65 22.41 -19.53
C LEU A 353 8.48 22.72 -20.78
N LYS A 354 8.31 21.94 -21.85
CA LYS A 354 8.94 22.17 -23.15
C LYS A 354 7.88 22.12 -24.23
N ILE A 355 7.82 23.16 -25.07
CA ILE A 355 6.85 23.26 -26.18
C ILE A 355 6.96 22.05 -27.13
N ASN A 356 8.18 21.56 -27.37
CA ASN A 356 8.47 20.41 -28.24
C ASN A 356 8.88 19.17 -27.43
N ALA A 357 8.18 18.89 -26.32
CA ALA A 357 8.48 17.72 -25.49
C ALA A 357 8.31 16.42 -26.28
N LYS A 358 9.36 15.59 -26.28
CA LYS A 358 9.31 14.27 -26.92
C LYS A 358 8.46 13.32 -26.08
N LYS A 359 7.73 12.42 -26.71
CA LYS A 359 7.09 11.29 -26.02
C LYS A 359 8.17 10.31 -25.57
N ILE A 360 8.48 10.31 -24.28
CA ILE A 360 9.43 9.37 -23.68
C ILE A 360 8.72 8.35 -22.78
N ARG A 361 9.47 7.35 -22.32
CA ARG A 361 9.01 6.41 -21.30
C ARG A 361 8.61 7.18 -20.03
N VAL A 362 7.46 6.83 -19.46
CA VAL A 362 6.99 7.44 -18.22
C VAL A 362 7.99 7.28 -17.08
N ILE A 363 8.06 8.32 -16.27
CA ILE A 363 8.91 8.39 -15.08
C ILE A 363 7.97 8.26 -13.88
N PRO A 364 8.19 7.29 -12.98
CA PRO A 364 7.42 7.21 -11.75
C PRO A 364 7.51 8.53 -10.97
N SER A 365 6.37 9.13 -10.65
CA SER A 365 6.22 10.50 -10.15
C SER A 365 6.96 10.78 -8.84
N TRP A 366 7.34 9.73 -8.11
CA TRP A 366 8.03 9.80 -6.83
C TRP A 366 9.54 9.61 -6.92
N ARG A 367 10.10 9.41 -8.12
CA ARG A 367 11.54 9.23 -8.32
C ARG A 367 12.20 10.54 -8.77
N PRO A 368 13.51 10.73 -8.55
CA PRO A 368 14.22 11.84 -9.18
C PRO A 368 14.06 11.82 -10.71
N LEU A 369 13.89 12.99 -11.31
CA LEU A 369 13.85 13.11 -12.77
C LEU A 369 15.20 12.65 -13.36
N PRO A 370 15.20 11.77 -14.38
CA PRO A 370 16.43 11.21 -14.93
C PRO A 370 17.27 12.30 -15.61
N ARG A 371 18.58 12.16 -15.54
CA ARG A 371 19.56 13.03 -16.20
C ARG A 371 20.44 12.21 -17.16
N ASN A 372 20.92 12.85 -18.23
CA ASN A 372 21.97 12.27 -19.07
C ASN A 372 23.36 12.45 -18.42
N GLU A 373 24.40 11.93 -19.07
CA GLU A 373 25.79 11.98 -18.59
C GLU A 373 26.29 13.41 -18.36
N ASN A 374 25.74 14.38 -19.10
CA ASN A 374 26.05 15.81 -18.97
C ASN A 374 25.16 16.54 -17.93
N GLY A 375 24.35 15.81 -17.17
CA GLY A 375 23.48 16.36 -16.12
C GLY A 375 22.15 16.97 -16.62
N TYR A 376 21.86 16.95 -17.92
CA TYR A 376 20.61 17.49 -18.47
C TYR A 376 19.42 16.54 -18.24
N LEU A 377 18.26 17.11 -17.88
CA LEU A 377 17.03 16.36 -17.66
C LEU A 377 16.57 15.61 -18.92
N LYS A 378 16.39 14.30 -18.80
CA LYS A 378 15.84 13.39 -19.83
C LYS A 378 14.33 13.21 -19.62
N VAL A 379 13.61 14.31 -19.74
CA VAL A 379 12.16 14.41 -19.53
C VAL A 379 11.41 14.60 -20.84
N GLY A 380 10.11 14.34 -20.83
CA GLY A 380 9.22 14.52 -21.97
C GLY A 380 7.77 14.22 -21.57
N ASP A 381 6.84 14.46 -22.49
CA ASP A 381 5.42 14.44 -22.17
C ASP A 381 4.74 13.21 -22.76
N ASN A 382 4.35 12.30 -21.89
CA ASN A 382 3.54 11.13 -22.23
C ASN A 382 2.18 11.24 -21.55
N LEU A 383 1.42 12.25 -21.98
CA LEU A 383 0.12 12.61 -21.41
C LEU A 383 -0.83 11.41 -21.40
N GLU A 384 -0.90 10.67 -22.51
CA GLU A 384 -1.76 9.49 -22.66
C GLU A 384 -1.60 8.49 -21.52
N THR A 385 -0.37 8.27 -21.04
CA THR A 385 -0.12 7.26 -20.01
C THR A 385 -0.68 7.69 -18.66
N TYR A 386 -0.44 8.93 -18.21
CA TYR A 386 -0.88 9.34 -16.88
C TYR A 386 -2.30 9.90 -16.84
N LEU A 387 -2.85 10.34 -17.97
CA LEU A 387 -4.25 10.75 -18.06
C LEU A 387 -5.21 9.56 -17.86
N GLY A 388 -4.78 8.35 -18.24
CA GLY A 388 -5.60 7.14 -18.15
C GLY A 388 -6.90 7.31 -18.95
N SER A 389 -8.05 7.10 -18.31
CA SER A 389 -9.36 7.21 -18.96
C SER A 389 -9.97 8.61 -18.95
N PHE A 390 -9.22 9.63 -18.51
CA PHE A 390 -9.72 11.00 -18.34
C PHE A 390 -9.10 11.94 -19.36
N LYS A 391 -9.82 13.01 -19.70
CA LYS A 391 -9.28 14.10 -20.53
C LYS A 391 -8.53 15.13 -19.67
N PRO A 392 -7.57 15.89 -20.24
CA PRO A 392 -6.83 16.92 -19.50
C PRO A 392 -7.73 17.91 -18.75
N GLU A 393 -8.85 18.33 -19.37
CA GLU A 393 -9.75 19.35 -18.79
C GLU A 393 -10.39 18.87 -17.49
N PHE A 394 -10.56 17.55 -17.32
CA PHE A 394 -11.02 17.00 -16.04
C PHE A 394 -10.00 17.23 -14.93
N TYR A 395 -8.73 16.92 -15.18
CA TYR A 395 -7.67 17.10 -14.19
C TYR A 395 -7.47 18.58 -13.86
N ILE A 396 -7.39 19.44 -14.88
CA ILE A 396 -7.24 20.89 -14.73
C ILE A 396 -8.36 21.43 -13.83
N ARG A 397 -9.63 21.20 -14.19
CA ARG A 397 -10.77 21.68 -13.40
C ARG A 397 -10.76 21.18 -11.96
N GLN A 398 -10.40 19.91 -11.74
CA GLN A 398 -10.38 19.34 -10.39
C GLN A 398 -9.22 19.88 -9.55
N ILE A 399 -8.05 20.10 -10.14
CA ILE A 399 -6.89 20.69 -9.48
C ILE A 399 -7.14 22.18 -9.19
N GLU A 400 -7.66 22.95 -10.15
CA GLU A 400 -8.05 24.36 -9.94
C GLU A 400 -9.07 24.48 -8.81
N LYS A 401 -10.11 23.63 -8.82
CA LYS A 401 -11.08 23.62 -7.73
C LYS A 401 -10.43 23.27 -6.38
N MET A 402 -9.52 22.30 -6.36
CA MET A 402 -8.78 21.97 -5.14
C MET A 402 -7.93 23.14 -4.68
N ALA A 403 -7.18 23.79 -5.58
CA ALA A 403 -6.30 24.91 -5.29
C ALA A 403 -7.07 26.13 -4.80
N ASN A 404 -8.17 26.50 -5.46
CA ASN A 404 -9.02 27.62 -5.05
C ASN A 404 -9.63 27.44 -3.65
N GLU A 405 -10.02 26.20 -3.30
CA GLU A 405 -10.48 25.91 -1.94
C GLU A 405 -9.32 25.86 -0.94
N TRP A 406 -8.14 25.38 -1.36
CA TRP A 406 -6.94 25.33 -0.52
C TRP A 406 -6.47 26.74 -0.14
N GLU A 407 -6.49 27.68 -1.09
CA GLU A 407 -6.11 29.08 -0.91
C GLU A 407 -6.88 29.75 0.23
N LYS A 408 -8.16 29.40 0.40
CA LYS A 408 -8.95 29.89 1.54
C LYS A 408 -8.36 29.46 2.88
N GLY A 409 -7.80 28.25 2.96
CA GLY A 409 -7.13 27.76 4.16
C GLY A 409 -5.80 28.48 4.41
N ILE A 410 -5.07 28.83 3.35
CA ILE A 410 -3.84 29.64 3.45
C ILE A 410 -4.16 31.02 4.01
N LYS A 411 -5.18 31.71 3.48
CA LYS A 411 -5.61 33.02 4.00
C LYS A 411 -5.97 33.00 5.50
N ILE A 412 -6.60 31.92 5.97
CA ILE A 412 -6.86 31.75 7.42
C ILE A 412 -5.56 31.66 8.22
N LEU A 413 -4.52 31.00 7.70
CA LEU A 413 -3.23 30.94 8.38
C LEU A 413 -2.52 32.30 8.37
N GLU A 414 -2.56 33.01 7.25
CA GLU A 414 -2.01 34.37 7.12
C GLU A 414 -2.69 35.37 8.07
N GLU A 415 -4.02 35.28 8.20
CA GLU A 415 -4.78 36.03 9.21
C GLU A 415 -4.25 35.71 10.61
N GLY A 416 -4.12 34.43 10.96
CA GLY A 416 -3.60 34.01 12.26
C GLY A 416 -2.21 34.56 12.56
N LEU A 417 -1.30 34.55 11.59
CA LEU A 417 0.06 35.09 11.75
C LEU A 417 0.05 36.60 12.03
N LYS A 418 -0.80 37.38 11.35
CA LYS A 418 -0.95 38.82 11.61
C LYS A 418 -1.43 39.11 13.02
N TYR A 419 -2.32 38.28 13.58
CA TYR A 419 -2.78 38.42 14.96
C TYR A 419 -1.69 38.02 15.96
N GLY A 420 -0.96 36.92 15.72
CA GLY A 420 0.11 36.45 16.61
C GLY A 420 1.36 37.36 16.65
N GLU A 421 1.63 38.11 15.58
CA GLU A 421 2.69 39.13 15.57
C GLU A 421 2.30 40.40 16.36
N ASN A 422 1.01 40.73 16.46
CA ASN A 422 0.54 41.90 17.19
C ASN A 422 0.49 41.70 18.72
N GLU A 423 0.63 40.48 19.23
CA GLU A 423 0.70 40.17 20.67
C GLU A 423 2.14 39.98 21.19
N LYS A 424 3.16 40.13 20.32
CA LYS A 424 4.56 40.24 20.73
C LYS A 424 5.03 41.70 20.71
N TYR A 425 4.69 42.43 21.77
CA TYR A 425 5.43 43.62 22.22
C TYR A 425 5.59 43.59 23.73
#